data_AF-A0A1Q6TWE2-F1
#
_entry.id   AF-A0A1Q6TWE2-F1
#
_cell.length_a   1.000
_cell.length_b   1.000
_cell.length_c   1.000
_cell.angle_alpha   90.00
_cell.angle_beta   90.00
_cell.angle_gamma   90.00
#
_symmetry.space_group_name_H-M   'P 1'
#
loop_
_entity.id
_entity.type
_entity.pdbx_description
1 polymer ?
#
loop_
_entity_poly.entity_id
_entity_poly.type
_entity_poly.pdbx_seq_one_letter_code
_entity_poly.pdbx_strand_id
1 'polypeptide(L)'
;MVQGGVEWEEEKKKLTFVDGINNVGVRGENFSAIFAKGSPGMVSYVYAGEEMLKSVPLPNSWRAPVDNDMGNAMVQRYAQWYCTGTDGSLR
;
A
#
# COMPACT_ATOMS: atom_id res chain seq x y z
N MET A 1 -31.83 35.89 -9.65
CA MET A 1 -30.77 35.10 -9.00
C MET A 1 -31.20 33.65 -9.05
N VAL A 2 -30.69 32.87 -10.01
CA VAL A 2 -31.01 31.43 -10.11
C VAL A 2 -29.73 30.68 -9.78
N GLN A 3 -29.70 30.02 -8.62
CA GLN A 3 -28.67 29.07 -8.26
C GLN A 3 -29.10 27.71 -8.83
N GLY A 4 -28.53 27.34 -9.99
CA GLY A 4 -28.65 25.98 -10.52
C GLY A 4 -27.51 25.13 -9.94
N GLY A 5 -27.84 24.22 -9.02
CA GLY A 5 -26.92 23.18 -8.58
C GLY A 5 -26.88 22.05 -9.61
N VAL A 6 -25.68 21.64 -10.01
CA VAL A 6 -25.47 20.46 -10.86
C VAL A 6 -25.33 19.25 -9.95
N GLU A 7 -26.23 18.27 -10.09
CA GLU A 7 -26.07 16.94 -9.50
C GLU A 7 -25.14 16.11 -10.39
N TRP A 8 -24.14 15.46 -9.77
CA TRP A 8 -23.24 14.53 -10.44
C TRP A 8 -23.67 13.11 -10.12
N GLU A 9 -23.98 12.30 -11.13
CA GLU A 9 -24.07 10.85 -10.95
C GLU A 9 -22.71 10.20 -11.21
N GLU A 10 -22.21 9.45 -10.23
CA GLU A 10 -21.03 8.61 -10.37
C GLU A 10 -21.43 7.20 -10.85
N GLU A 11 -20.94 6.80 -12.03
CA GLU A 11 -21.03 5.42 -12.46
C GLU A 11 -20.14 4.51 -11.61
N LYS A 12 -20.76 3.59 -10.86
CA LYS A 12 -20.02 2.59 -10.08
C LYS A 12 -19.48 1.50 -11.01
N LYS A 13 -18.18 1.57 -11.30
CA LYS A 13 -17.47 0.55 -12.08
C LYS A 13 -17.46 -0.79 -11.34
N LYS A 14 -17.75 -1.87 -12.06
CA LYS A 14 -17.84 -3.22 -11.50
C LYS A 14 -16.45 -3.76 -11.17
N LEU A 15 -16.31 -4.31 -9.97
CA LEU A 15 -15.14 -5.08 -9.55
C LEU A 15 -15.45 -6.58 -9.58
N THR A 16 -14.46 -7.38 -9.93
CA THR A 16 -14.51 -8.84 -9.82
C THR A 16 -13.60 -9.30 -8.70
N PHE A 17 -14.12 -10.18 -7.85
CA PHE A 17 -13.40 -10.77 -6.73
C PHE A 17 -13.21 -12.26 -6.95
N VAL A 18 -12.02 -12.77 -6.67
CA VAL A 18 -11.67 -14.19 -6.76
C VAL A 18 -11.04 -14.61 -5.44
N ASP A 19 -11.72 -15.49 -4.72
CA ASP A 19 -11.20 -16.05 -3.48
C ASP A 19 -10.52 -17.40 -3.75
N GLY A 20 -9.19 -17.40 -3.76
CA GLY A 20 -8.37 -18.61 -3.92
C GLY A 20 -8.00 -19.24 -2.59
N ILE A 21 -7.37 -20.42 -2.64
CA ILE A 21 -6.92 -21.12 -1.42
C ILE A 21 -5.89 -20.29 -0.65
N ASN A 22 -4.90 -19.74 -1.36
CA ASN A 22 -3.76 -19.02 -0.76
C ASN A 22 -3.73 -17.52 -1.07
N ASN A 23 -4.63 -17.04 -1.92
CA ASN A 23 -4.64 -15.66 -2.39
C ASN A 23 -6.05 -15.14 -2.62
N VAL A 24 -6.15 -13.82 -2.66
CA VAL A 24 -7.36 -13.08 -3.00
C VAL A 24 -7.04 -12.20 -4.19
N GLY A 25 -7.78 -12.36 -5.28
CA GLY A 25 -7.66 -11.56 -6.49
C GLY A 25 -8.77 -10.52 -6.60
N VAL A 26 -8.39 -9.30 -6.98
CA VAL A 26 -9.33 -8.22 -7.31
C VAL A 26 -9.03 -7.75 -8.73
N ARG A 27 -10.05 -7.62 -9.57
CA ARG A 27 -9.93 -7.09 -10.94
C ARG A 27 -10.91 -5.95 -11.16
N GLY A 28 -10.41 -4.85 -11.70
CA GLY A 28 -11.19 -3.76 -12.26
C GLY A 28 -10.95 -3.64 -13.77
N GLU A 29 -11.39 -2.52 -14.36
CA GLU A 29 -11.32 -2.29 -15.80
C GLU A 29 -9.89 -2.32 -16.36
N ASN A 30 -8.96 -1.63 -15.69
CA ASN A 30 -7.57 -1.47 -16.15
C ASN A 30 -6.54 -1.93 -15.11
N PHE A 31 -6.99 -2.64 -14.06
CA PHE A 31 -6.09 -3.10 -13.01
C PHE A 31 -6.46 -4.47 -12.47
N SER A 32 -5.45 -5.16 -11.95
CA SER A 32 -5.65 -6.34 -11.10
C SER A 32 -4.67 -6.33 -9.94
N ALA A 33 -5.14 -6.72 -8.77
CA ALA A 33 -4.35 -6.85 -7.56
C ALA A 33 -4.49 -8.28 -6.99
N ILE A 34 -3.39 -8.81 -6.46
CA ILE A 34 -3.38 -10.10 -5.77
C ILE A 34 -2.82 -9.90 -4.36
N PHE A 35 -3.54 -10.40 -3.37
CA PHE A 35 -3.15 -10.42 -1.96
C PHE A 35 -2.88 -11.85 -1.54
N ALA A 36 -1.79 -12.09 -0.82
CA ALA A 36 -1.52 -13.40 -0.25
C ALA A 36 -2.24 -13.55 1.11
N LYS A 37 -2.76 -14.74 1.40
CA LYS A 37 -3.38 -15.05 2.70
C LYS A 37 -2.37 -15.51 3.74
N GLY A 38 -1.29 -16.18 3.30
CA GLY A 38 -0.27 -16.76 4.18
C GLY A 38 1.00 -15.92 4.33
N SER A 39 1.13 -14.82 3.58
CA SER A 39 2.25 -13.88 3.68
C SER A 39 1.72 -12.45 3.70
N PRO A 40 2.42 -11.51 4.35
CA PRO A 40 1.96 -10.13 4.40
C PRO A 40 1.93 -9.51 3.00
N GLY A 41 0.90 -8.71 2.74
CA GLY A 41 0.90 -7.72 1.66
C GLY A 41 0.31 -8.13 0.32
N MET A 42 0.38 -7.17 -0.60
CA MET A 42 -0.03 -7.28 -2.00
C MET A 42 1.14 -7.82 -2.81
N VAL A 43 0.95 -8.97 -3.47
CA VAL A 43 2.04 -9.69 -4.16
C VAL A 43 2.12 -9.37 -5.66
N SER A 44 1.07 -8.78 -6.23
CA SER A 44 1.07 -8.29 -7.61
C SER A 44 0.08 -7.14 -7.73
N TYR A 45 0.46 -6.12 -8.49
CA TYR A 45 -0.40 -5.04 -8.90
C TYR A 45 -0.10 -4.71 -10.36
N VAL A 46 -1.00 -5.14 -11.25
CA VAL A 46 -0.92 -4.85 -12.67
C VAL A 46 -1.84 -3.69 -12.99
N TYR A 47 -1.32 -2.66 -13.66
CA TYR A 47 -2.08 -1.53 -14.18
C TYR A 47 -1.76 -1.34 -15.66
N ALA A 48 -2.79 -1.19 -16.50
CA ALA A 48 -2.64 -1.04 -17.96
C ALA A 48 -1.77 -2.13 -18.63
N GLY A 49 -1.73 -3.33 -18.04
CA GLY A 49 -0.95 -4.48 -18.53
C GLY A 49 0.50 -4.56 -18.02
N GLU A 50 0.96 -3.62 -17.19
CA GLU A 50 2.32 -3.62 -16.63
C GLU A 50 2.31 -3.90 -15.12
N GLU A 51 3.26 -4.72 -14.65
CA GLU A 51 3.45 -5.02 -13.22
C GLU A 51 4.16 -3.85 -12.53
N MET A 52 3.50 -3.29 -11.53
CA MET A 52 3.94 -2.08 -10.82
C MET A 52 4.77 -2.40 -9.58
N LEU A 53 4.71 -3.63 -9.04
CA LEU A 53 5.45 -4.03 -7.85
C LEU A 53 6.74 -4.77 -8.23
N LYS A 54 7.88 -4.22 -7.79
CA LYS A 54 9.17 -4.94 -7.81
C LYS A 54 9.30 -5.92 -6.63
N SER A 55 8.62 -5.61 -5.53
CA SER A 55 8.60 -6.39 -4.31
C SER A 55 7.31 -6.11 -3.57
N VAL A 56 6.96 -7.01 -2.65
CA VAL A 56 5.81 -6.82 -1.76
C VAL A 56 5.99 -5.54 -0.95
N PRO A 57 5.01 -4.63 -0.93
CA PRO A 57 5.06 -3.44 -0.10
C PRO A 57 4.96 -3.85 1.37
N LEU A 58 5.93 -3.42 2.16
CA LEU A 58 5.96 -3.62 3.60
C LEU A 58 5.75 -2.27 4.32
N PRO A 59 5.13 -2.26 5.51
CA PRO A 59 5.07 -1.06 6.34
C PRO A 59 6.48 -0.56 6.67
N ASN A 60 6.74 0.73 6.51
CA ASN A 60 7.98 1.37 6.92
C ASN A 60 7.69 2.51 7.90
N SER A 61 8.22 2.40 9.12
CA SER A 61 8.09 3.41 10.18
C SER A 61 9.31 4.32 10.29
N TRP A 62 10.26 4.23 9.37
CA TRP A 62 11.49 5.01 9.39
C TRP A 62 11.55 6.04 8.26
N ARG A 63 12.26 7.14 8.53
CA ARG A 63 12.61 8.16 7.55
C ARG A 63 14.11 8.41 7.55
N ALA A 64 14.64 8.94 6.45
CA ALA A 64 16.02 9.40 6.41
C ALA A 64 16.28 10.45 7.50
N PRO A 65 17.32 10.28 8.33
CA PRO A 65 17.69 11.28 9.34
C PRO A 65 18.21 12.57 8.70
N VAL A 66 17.91 13.71 9.32
CA VAL A 66 18.46 15.03 8.99
C VAL A 66 19.37 15.54 10.11
N ASP A 67 20.08 16.65 9.93
CA ASP A 67 21.05 17.14 10.92
C ASP A 67 20.44 17.37 12.32
N ASN A 68 19.20 17.85 12.40
CA ASN A 68 18.49 18.01 13.68
C ASN A 68 18.23 16.67 14.40
N ASP A 69 18.11 15.57 13.65
CA ASP A 69 17.96 14.22 14.22
C ASP A 69 19.28 13.72 14.81
N MET A 70 20.39 14.05 14.16
CA MET A 70 21.73 13.76 14.67
C MET A 70 21.99 14.55 15.95
N GLY A 71 21.66 15.85 15.95
CA GLY A 71 21.80 16.72 17.11
C GLY A 71 20.98 16.29 18.33
N ASN A 72 19.86 15.60 18.11
CA ASN A 72 18.97 15.09 19.17
C ASN A 72 19.08 13.56 19.38
N ALA A 73 20.13 12.92 18.84
CA ALA A 73 20.37 11.49 18.94
C ALA A 73 19.14 10.61 18.62
N MET A 74 18.33 11.03 17.63
CA MET A 74 17.08 10.38 17.21
C MET A 74 17.35 8.92 16.80
N VAL A 75 18.41 8.68 16.03
CA VAL A 75 18.77 7.35 15.51
C VAL A 75 18.96 6.35 16.65
N GLN A 76 19.59 6.78 17.75
CA GLN A 76 19.82 5.95 18.93
C GLN A 76 18.53 5.79 19.76
N ARG A 77 17.82 6.88 20.02
CA ARG A 77 16.62 6.85 20.88
C ARG A 77 15.45 6.10 20.27
N TYR A 78 15.40 6.04 18.95
CA TYR A 78 14.27 5.50 18.19
C TYR A 78 14.65 4.30 17.31
N ALA A 79 15.82 3.68 17.53
CA ALA A 79 16.30 2.53 16.77
C ALA A 79 15.27 1.39 16.64
N GLN A 80 14.39 1.21 17.63
CA GLN A 80 13.28 0.25 17.57
C GLN A 80 12.38 0.45 16.34
N TRP A 81 12.14 1.71 15.93
CA TRP A 81 11.30 2.03 14.78
C TRP A 81 12.01 1.77 13.45
N TYR A 82 13.35 1.77 13.43
CA TYR A 82 14.14 1.35 12.28
C TYR A 82 14.03 -0.16 12.07
N CYS A 83 14.17 -0.95 13.14
CA CYS A 83 14.05 -2.40 13.08
C CYS A 83 12.68 -2.81 12.54
N THR A 84 11.60 -2.27 13.09
CA THR A 84 10.22 -2.58 12.67
C THR A 84 9.95 -2.30 11.19
N GLY A 85 10.56 -1.25 10.63
CA GLY A 85 10.36 -0.88 9.22
C GLY A 85 11.21 -1.68 8.22
N THR A 86 12.22 -2.40 8.69
CA THR A 86 13.23 -3.05 7.83
C THR A 86 13.19 -4.57 7.87
N ASP A 87 12.85 -5.18 9.02
CA ASP A 87 12.83 -6.64 9.17
C ASP A 87 11.49 -7.28 8.80
N GLY A 88 10.41 -6.50 8.71
CA GLY A 88 9.05 -6.99 8.45
C GLY A 88 8.56 -8.02 9.47
N SER A 89 9.28 -8.23 10.58
CA SER A 89 8.99 -9.22 11.60
C SER A 89 8.63 -8.48 12.88
N LEU A 90 7.33 -8.25 13.06
CA LEU A 90 6.80 -7.93 14.38
C LEU A 90 6.94 -9.20 15.24
N ARG A 91 8.01 -9.28 16.02
CA ARG A 91 8.17 -10.27 17.09
C ARG A 91 7.82 -9.66 18.43
#